data_AF-A0A937T8T5-F1
#
_entry.id   AF-A0A937T8T5-F1
#
_cell.length_a   1.000
_cell.length_b   1.000
_cell.length_c   1.000
_cell.angle_alpha   90.00
_cell.angle_beta   90.00
_cell.angle_gamma   90.00
#
_symmetry.space_group_name_H-M   'P 1'
#
loop_
_entity.id
_entity.type
_entity.pdbx_description
1 polymer ?
#
loop_
_entity_poly.entity_id
_entity_poly.type
_entity_poly.pdbx_seq_one_letter_code
_entity_poly.pdbx_strand_id
1 'polypeptide(L)'
;MATRADDHAALERVAAQWREECDASNITVESVICDGCLDGGRKCSHCADCEIRACAVERGVTNCADCSEYACERLEGFFGFVPDARAVLDQVRRSL
;
A
#
# COMPACT_ATOMS: atom_id res chain seq x y z
N MET A 1 10.11 3.06 -5.21
CA MET A 1 9.76 1.85 -4.43
C MET A 1 10.84 0.81 -4.63
N ALA A 2 11.27 0.12 -3.57
CA ALA A 2 12.32 -0.90 -3.63
C ALA A 2 12.04 -1.97 -4.69
N THR A 3 10.79 -2.46 -4.76
CA THR A 3 10.32 -3.45 -5.74
C THR A 3 10.50 -3.03 -7.20
N ARG A 4 10.27 -1.75 -7.52
CA ARG A 4 10.38 -1.21 -8.88
C ARG A 4 11.83 -0.89 -9.26
N ALA A 5 12.67 -0.62 -8.26
CA ALA A 5 14.10 -0.40 -8.43
C ALA A 5 14.90 -1.71 -8.45
N ASP A 6 14.24 -2.86 -8.23
CA ASP A 6 14.87 -4.16 -8.02
C ASP A 6 15.97 -4.13 -6.92
N ASP A 7 15.77 -3.27 -5.91
CA ASP A 7 16.73 -3.05 -4.84
C ASP A 7 16.49 -4.09 -3.73
N HIS A 8 17.16 -5.24 -3.87
CA HIS A 8 17.08 -6.33 -2.91
C HIS A 8 17.52 -5.93 -1.49
N ALA A 9 18.53 -5.07 -1.36
CA ALA A 9 18.99 -4.61 -0.05
C ALA A 9 17.94 -3.72 0.63
N ALA A 10 17.23 -2.89 -0.13
CA ALA A 10 16.09 -2.13 0.38
C ALA A 10 14.91 -3.04 0.76
N LEU A 11 14.63 -4.07 -0.03
CA LEU A 11 13.58 -5.05 0.30
C LEU A 11 13.90 -5.80 1.60
N GLU A 12 15.16 -6.20 1.83
CA GLU A 12 15.56 -6.82 3.09
C GLU A 12 15.43 -5.89 4.29
N ARG A 13 15.72 -4.59 4.13
CA ARG A 13 15.50 -3.61 5.21
C ARG A 13 14.02 -3.49 5.56
N VAL A 14 13.13 -3.46 4.56
CA VAL A 14 11.68 -3.43 4.79
C VAL A 14 11.21 -4.73 5.46
N ALA A 15 11.67 -5.89 5.00
CA ALA A 15 11.34 -7.16 5.61
C ALA A 15 11.80 -7.22 7.08
N ALA A 16 13.04 -6.79 7.37
CA ALA A 16 13.55 -6.73 8.73
C ALA A 16 12.72 -5.80 9.63
N GLN A 17 12.39 -4.59 9.14
CA GLN A 17 11.52 -3.66 9.85
C GLN A 17 10.16 -4.28 10.17
N TRP A 18 9.53 -4.94 9.19
CA TRP A 18 8.22 -5.56 9.39
C TRP A 18 8.27 -6.74 10.37
N ARG A 19 9.38 -7.51 10.41
CA ARG A 19 9.57 -8.56 11.44
C ARG A 19 9.50 -7.97 12.84
N GLU A 20 10.13 -6.82 13.05
CA GLU A 20 10.14 -6.13 14.35
C GLU A 20 8.78 -5.51 14.67
N GLU A 21 8.19 -4.76 13.74
CA GLU A 21 6.92 -4.06 13.95
C GLU A 21 5.73 -5.02 14.14
N CYS A 22 5.74 -6.17 13.47
CA CYS A 22 4.66 -7.16 13.53
C CYS A 22 4.97 -8.34 14.46
N ASP A 23 6.12 -8.36 15.14
CA ASP A 23 6.61 -9.50 15.94
C ASP A 23 6.53 -10.84 15.16
N ALA A 24 6.93 -10.79 13.88
CA ALA A 24 6.70 -11.86 12.92
C ALA A 24 8.01 -12.24 12.20
N SER A 25 8.80 -13.12 12.82
CA SER A 25 10.13 -13.53 12.32
C SER A 25 10.13 -14.20 10.94
N ASN A 26 8.99 -14.69 10.46
CA ASN A 26 8.84 -15.38 9.18
C ASN A 26 8.62 -14.45 7.97
N ILE A 27 8.55 -13.13 8.15
CA ILE A 27 8.42 -12.19 7.02
C ILE A 27 9.70 -12.27 6.16
N THR A 28 9.53 -12.45 4.85
CA THR A 28 10.64 -12.53 3.88
C THR A 28 10.62 -11.36 2.89
N VAL A 29 11.64 -11.25 2.03
CA VAL A 29 11.63 -10.30 0.91
C VAL A 29 10.39 -10.48 0.04
N GLU A 30 10.05 -11.72 -0.29
CA GLU A 30 8.86 -12.08 -1.07
C GLU A 30 7.56 -11.62 -0.39
N SER A 31 7.55 -11.58 0.95
CA SER A 31 6.40 -11.10 1.72
C SER A 31 6.19 -9.59 1.57
N VAL A 32 7.23 -8.81 1.26
CA VAL A 32 7.18 -7.33 1.19
C VAL A 32 7.25 -6.77 -0.23
N ILE A 33 7.50 -7.62 -1.24
CA ILE A 33 7.45 -7.25 -2.66
C ILE A 33 6.05 -6.72 -3.02
N CYS A 34 5.96 -5.46 -3.41
CA CYS A 34 4.72 -4.85 -3.86
C CYS A 34 4.99 -3.80 -4.94
N ASP A 35 4.23 -3.84 -6.04
CA ASP A 35 4.35 -2.86 -7.12
C ASP A 35 3.47 -1.60 -6.89
N GLY A 36 2.62 -1.63 -5.85
CA GLY A 36 1.66 -0.58 -5.50
C GLY A 36 0.22 -1.08 -5.55
N CYS A 37 -0.72 -0.32 -4.98
CA CYS A 37 -2.15 -0.68 -4.97
C CYS A 37 -2.78 -0.66 -6.38
N LEU A 38 -2.29 0.24 -7.24
CA LEU A 38 -2.78 0.48 -8.60
C LEU A 38 -2.35 -0.56 -9.62
N ASP A 39 -1.13 -1.08 -9.48
CA ASP A 39 -0.57 -1.98 -10.48
C ASP A 39 -1.24 -3.34 -10.42
N GLY A 40 -1.50 -3.96 -11.57
CA GLY A 40 -1.87 -5.39 -11.64
C GLY A 40 -0.71 -6.33 -11.29
N GLY A 41 0.47 -5.78 -10.95
CA GLY A 41 1.68 -6.50 -10.58
C GLY A 41 1.66 -7.09 -9.17
N ARG A 42 2.85 -7.41 -8.68
CA ARG A 42 3.09 -8.11 -7.42
C ARG A 42 2.50 -7.36 -6.24
N LYS A 43 2.07 -8.12 -5.23
CA LYS A 43 1.45 -7.61 -4.01
C LYS A 43 2.14 -8.26 -2.82
N CYS A 44 2.39 -7.46 -1.78
CA CYS A 44 2.92 -7.99 -0.53
C CYS A 44 1.88 -8.89 0.13
N SER A 45 2.30 -9.75 1.05
CA SER A 45 1.43 -10.71 1.72
C SER A 45 0.20 -10.04 2.36
N HIS A 46 0.41 -8.88 3.00
CA HIS A 46 -0.67 -8.14 3.66
C HIS A 46 -1.73 -7.56 2.71
N CYS A 47 -1.46 -7.45 1.39
CA CYS A 47 -2.47 -6.95 0.44
C CYS A 47 -3.69 -7.87 0.28
N ALA A 48 -3.59 -9.14 0.70
CA ALA A 48 -4.72 -10.07 0.76
C ALA A 48 -5.73 -9.67 1.86
N ASP A 49 -5.24 -9.12 2.96
CA ASP A 49 -6.02 -8.76 4.14
C ASP A 49 -6.30 -7.24 4.24
N CYS A 50 -5.84 -6.46 3.25
CA CYS A 50 -5.98 -5.01 3.26
C CYS A 50 -7.43 -4.59 2.95
N GLU A 51 -8.17 -4.17 3.98
CA GLU A 51 -9.57 -3.72 3.85
C GLU A 51 -9.75 -2.52 2.93
N ILE A 52 -8.77 -1.61 2.87
CA ILE A 52 -8.80 -0.45 1.96
C ILE A 52 -8.77 -0.92 0.51
N ARG A 53 -7.91 -1.90 0.20
CA ARG A 53 -7.82 -2.48 -1.14
C ARG A 53 -9.09 -3.27 -1.47
N ALA A 54 -9.59 -4.08 -0.55
CA ALA A 54 -10.84 -4.82 -0.73
C ALA A 54 -12.00 -3.87 -1.08
N CYS A 55 -12.13 -2.77 -0.33
CA CYS A 55 -13.13 -1.73 -0.57
C CYS A 55 -12.98 -1.07 -1.95
N ALA A 56 -11.76 -0.74 -2.39
CA ALA A 56 -11.53 -0.17 -3.72
C ALA A 56 -11.94 -1.14 -4.85
N VAL A 57 -11.61 -2.42 -4.69
CA VAL A 57 -12.00 -3.49 -5.64
C VAL A 57 -13.51 -3.67 -5.69
N GLU A 58 -14.17 -3.74 -4.53
CA GLU A 58 -15.64 -3.87 -4.44
C GLU A 58 -16.36 -2.70 -5.10
N ARG A 59 -15.85 -1.48 -4.91
CA ARG A 59 -16.40 -0.26 -5.52
C ARG A 59 -16.04 -0.09 -6.99
N GLY A 60 -15.16 -0.94 -7.53
CA GLY A 60 -14.72 -0.87 -8.93
C GLY A 60 -13.95 0.40 -9.26
N VAL A 61 -13.31 1.03 -8.28
CA VAL A 61 -12.48 2.24 -8.50
C VAL A 61 -11.03 1.85 -8.75
N THR A 62 -10.38 2.55 -9.68
CA THR A 62 -8.97 2.29 -10.02
C THR A 62 -8.08 2.54 -8.80
N ASN A 63 -8.23 3.70 -8.15
CA ASN A 63 -7.70 3.94 -6.80
C ASN A 63 -8.71 4.68 -5.92
N CYS A 64 -8.33 4.87 -4.66
CA CYS A 64 -9.12 5.66 -3.72
C CYS A 64 -9.33 7.12 -4.15
N ALA A 65 -8.41 7.73 -4.90
CA ALA A 65 -8.56 9.09 -5.41
C ALA A 65 -9.65 9.20 -6.50
N ASP A 66 -10.00 8.13 -7.20
CA ASP A 66 -11.15 8.04 -8.12
C ASP A 66 -12.49 7.86 -7.39
N CYS A 67 -12.47 7.57 -6.08
CA CYS A 67 -13.69 7.36 -5.31
C CYS A 67 -14.43 8.68 -5.06
N SER A 68 -15.76 8.67 -5.21
CA SER A 68 -16.62 9.82 -4.93
C SER A 68 -16.61 10.24 -3.45
N GLU A 69 -16.39 9.27 -2.55
CA GLU A 69 -16.32 9.47 -1.09
C GLU A 69 -14.90 9.84 -0.60
N TYR A 70 -13.94 10.07 -1.49
CA TYR A 70 -12.58 10.44 -1.08
C TYR A 70 -12.51 11.88 -0.53
N ALA A 71 -11.87 12.14 0.62
CA ALA A 71 -11.27 11.19 1.56
C ALA A 71 -12.31 10.71 2.60
N CYS A 72 -12.44 9.40 2.77
CA CYS A 72 -13.38 8.79 3.73
C CYS A 72 -12.68 8.41 5.05
N GLU A 73 -13.46 8.14 6.11
CA GLU A 73 -12.96 7.85 7.46
C GLU A 73 -11.91 6.73 7.50
N ARG A 74 -12.10 5.66 6.70
CA ARG A 74 -11.13 4.55 6.60
C ARG A 74 -9.76 5.04 6.10
N LEU A 75 -9.75 5.97 5.15
CA LEU A 75 -8.51 6.55 4.62
C LEU A 75 -7.91 7.57 5.59
N GLU A 76 -8.72 8.35 6.31
CA GLU A 76 -8.21 9.27 7.32
C GLU A 76 -7.46 8.54 8.43
N GLY A 77 -7.99 7.40 8.89
CA GLY A 77 -7.27 6.53 9.83
C GLY A 77 -5.94 6.02 9.26
N PHE A 78 -5.95 5.57 8.00
CA PHE A 78 -4.75 5.09 7.31
C PHE A 78 -3.70 6.19 7.12
N PHE A 79 -4.11 7.42 6.80
CA PHE A 79 -3.21 8.55 6.65
C PHE A 79 -2.53 8.97 7.95
N GLY A 80 -3.11 8.63 9.11
CA GLY A 80 -2.44 8.77 10.40
C GLY A 80 -1.19 7.89 10.53
N PHE A 81 -1.19 6.71 9.90
CA PHE A 81 -0.05 5.79 9.89
C PHE A 81 0.88 6.03 8.70
N VAL A 82 0.34 6.40 7.53
CA VAL A 82 1.07 6.59 6.28
C VAL A 82 0.71 7.96 5.67
N PRO A 83 1.21 9.07 6.24
CA PRO A 83 0.81 10.42 5.83
C PRO A 83 1.16 10.73 4.36
N ASP A 84 2.27 10.17 3.87
CA ASP A 84 2.70 10.33 2.48
C ASP A 84 1.67 9.78 1.47
N ALA A 85 0.88 8.77 1.87
CA ALA A 85 -0.16 8.21 1.01
C ALA A 85 -1.26 9.25 0.70
N ARG A 86 -1.56 10.16 1.64
CA ARG A 86 -2.52 11.24 1.44
C ARG A 86 -2.05 12.21 0.38
N ALA A 87 -0.79 12.65 0.48
CA ALA A 87 -0.21 13.58 -0.47
C ALA A 87 -0.22 13.01 -1.90
N VAL A 88 0.11 11.72 -2.06
CA VAL A 88 0.08 11.04 -3.36
C VAL A 88 -1.35 10.96 -3.91
N LEU A 89 -2.32 10.53 -3.12
CA LEU A 89 -3.71 10.40 -3.58
C LEU A 89 -4.35 11.77 -3.87
N ASP A 90 -4.03 12.81 -3.09
CA ASP A 90 -4.47 14.17 -3.36
C ASP A 90 -3.91 14.69 -4.70
N GLN A 91 -2.66 14.38 -5.02
CA GLN A 91 -2.06 14.74 -6.31
C GLN A 91 -2.71 14.01 -7.48
N VAL A 92 -2.97 12.70 -7.33
CA VAL A 92 -3.69 11.92 -8.34
C VAL A 92 -5.06 12.52 -8.58
N ARG A 93 -5.82 12.80 -7.51
CA ARG A 93 -7.17 13.36 -7.61
C ARG A 93 -7.22 14.71 -8.32
N ARG A 94 -6.22 15.56 -8.12
CA ARG A 94 -6.12 16.87 -8.81
C ARG A 94 -5.86 16.74 -10.32
N SER A 95 -5.44 15.56 -10.78
CA SER A 95 -5.08 15.28 -12.17
C SER A 95 -6.14 14.47 -12.91
N LEU A 96 -7.26 14.14 -12.25
CA LEU A 96 -8.46 13.51 -12.82
C LEU A 96 -9.39 14.57 -13.41
#